data_AF-A0A2M6X0Y2-F1
#
_entry.id   AF-A0A2M6X0Y2-F1
#
_cell.length_a   1.000
_cell.length_b   1.000
_cell.length_c   1.000
_cell.angle_alpha   90.00
_cell.angle_beta   90.00
_cell.angle_gamma   90.00
#
_symmetry.space_group_name_H-M   'P 1'
#
loop_
_entity.id
_entity.type
_entity.pdbx_description
1 polymer ?
#
loop_
_entity_poly.entity_id
_entity_poly.type
_entity_poly.pdbx_seq_one_letter_code
_entity_poly.pdbx_strand_id
1 'polypeptide(L)'
;MIFDKCAKKANSQSNAKQCLVANSPGYSAKSAFVETGVKQCLRASMIIGVVMAVSAFGQAAKVDVPKFRSPVIDEAGIVDSQLEMSLNSELNRIYENGGPQIAVFVAENLRGQTIEQYSIAVVDEWKLGSKGKDNGILFLIAPNDRKVRIEVGRGLEGDLTDLASKRIIDNYVLPQFSAGKFSLGIQYGVAAILKQAKIDTSLKAPPTKKSRSGSKWIEALILLTLFVLFPLLSLLGTFLGRRGGGGRGVYRSGGNWHRGTGLGGFGGGGGGFGGGGGGFGGGGGGGFSGGGASGGW
;
A
#
# COMPACT_ATOMS: atom_id res chain seq x y z
N MET A 1 -55.14 22.30 -66.07
CA MET A 1 -54.28 22.62 -67.24
C MET A 1 -52.89 22.87 -66.68
N ILE A 2 -52.08 21.82 -66.59
CA ILE A 2 -51.14 21.37 -67.64
C ILE A 2 -49.87 22.22 -67.58
N PHE A 3 -48.77 21.58 -67.14
CA PHE A 3 -47.40 21.61 -67.69
C PHE A 3 -46.80 23.00 -68.04
N ASP A 4 -45.53 23.32 -67.81
CA ASP A 4 -44.38 22.44 -67.92
C ASP A 4 -43.12 23.20 -67.49
N LYS A 5 -42.20 22.44 -66.90
CA LYS A 5 -40.74 22.45 -67.13
C LYS A 5 -40.00 23.79 -67.23
N CYS A 6 -39.30 24.08 -66.13
CA CYS A 6 -37.85 23.85 -66.00
C CYS A 6 -37.02 23.85 -67.30
N ALA A 7 -36.04 24.77 -67.37
CA ALA A 7 -34.73 24.70 -68.05
C ALA A 7 -34.43 26.06 -68.70
N LYS A 8 -33.57 26.90 -68.13
CA LYS A 8 -32.12 26.97 -68.38
C LYS A 8 -31.81 28.47 -68.18
N LYS A 9 -30.71 28.97 -67.64
CA LYS A 9 -29.35 28.49 -67.50
C LYS A 9 -28.69 29.49 -66.52
N ALA A 10 -27.77 29.01 -65.69
CA ALA A 10 -26.88 29.86 -64.91
C ALA A 10 -26.29 31.00 -65.75
N ASN A 11 -26.17 32.21 -65.19
CA ASN A 11 -24.87 32.87 -65.08
C ASN A 11 -24.91 34.16 -64.22
N SER A 12 -23.91 34.26 -63.35
CA SER A 12 -23.20 35.48 -62.94
C SER A 12 -23.95 36.70 -62.39
N GLN A 13 -23.60 36.98 -61.13
CA GLN A 13 -23.45 38.29 -60.49
C GLN A 13 -23.50 39.53 -61.39
N SER A 14 -24.19 40.56 -60.86
CA SER A 14 -23.70 41.94 -60.65
C SER A 14 -24.76 42.99 -61.00
N ASN A 15 -25.03 43.83 -60.00
CA ASN A 15 -25.27 45.27 -60.11
C ASN A 15 -26.36 45.78 -61.06
N ALA A 16 -27.39 46.36 -60.48
CA ALA A 16 -27.61 47.80 -60.65
C ALA A 16 -28.66 48.29 -59.66
N LYS A 17 -28.43 49.47 -59.05
CA LYS A 17 -29.25 50.17 -58.05
C LYS A 17 -28.87 49.87 -56.59
N GLN A 18 -27.59 49.75 -56.22
CA GLN A 18 -26.62 50.84 -55.97
C GLN A 18 -26.88 52.18 -56.68
N CYS A 19 -26.82 53.25 -55.88
CA CYS A 19 -27.23 54.65 -56.11
C CYS A 19 -28.62 54.89 -55.50
N LEU A 20 -28.78 55.46 -54.30
CA LEU A 20 -28.21 56.73 -53.87
C LEU A 20 -28.39 56.95 -52.35
N VAL A 21 -27.39 57.59 -51.74
CA VAL A 21 -27.44 58.38 -50.50
C VAL A 21 -27.44 57.63 -49.16
N ALA A 22 -26.23 57.29 -48.68
CA ALA A 22 -25.89 57.44 -47.27
C ALA A 22 -24.52 58.12 -47.19
N ASN A 23 -24.56 59.43 -47.40
CA ASN A 23 -23.46 60.37 -47.26
C ASN A 23 -23.33 60.73 -45.77
N SER A 24 -22.24 60.30 -45.11
CA SER A 24 -21.59 60.99 -43.97
C SER A 24 -20.42 60.14 -43.44
N PRO A 25 -19.18 60.66 -43.39
CA PRO A 25 -18.01 59.91 -42.97
C PRO A 25 -17.81 59.97 -41.45
N GLY A 26 -17.52 58.81 -40.86
CA GLY A 26 -16.74 58.72 -39.62
C GLY A 26 -17.54 58.57 -38.34
N TYR A 27 -17.92 57.34 -37.98
CA TYR A 27 -17.76 56.84 -36.61
C TYR A 27 -17.62 55.31 -36.67
N SER A 28 -16.41 54.84 -36.39
CA SER A 28 -15.99 53.45 -36.44
C SER A 28 -16.62 52.66 -35.29
N ALA A 29 -17.75 52.00 -35.55
CA ALA A 29 -18.39 51.04 -34.63
C ALA A 29 -17.89 49.59 -34.82
N LYS A 30 -16.76 49.38 -35.51
CA LYS A 30 -16.23 48.03 -35.80
C LYS A 30 -15.16 47.53 -34.81
N SER A 31 -14.61 48.39 -33.96
CA SER A 31 -13.51 48.00 -33.06
C SER A 31 -13.95 47.35 -31.74
N ALA A 32 -15.15 47.65 -31.23
CA ALA A 32 -15.55 47.21 -29.88
C ALA A 32 -16.10 45.77 -29.81
N PHE A 33 -16.67 45.24 -30.91
CA PHE A 33 -17.28 43.89 -30.91
C PHE A 33 -16.28 42.77 -31.22
N VAL A 34 -15.19 43.10 -31.92
CA VAL A 34 -14.15 42.13 -32.27
C VAL A 34 -13.21 41.84 -31.08
N GLU A 35 -12.99 42.83 -30.21
CA GLU A 35 -12.04 42.71 -29.10
C GLU A 35 -12.55 41.82 -27.94
N THR A 36 -13.86 41.77 -27.71
CA THR A 36 -14.48 40.97 -26.65
C THR A 36 -14.60 39.49 -27.01
N GLY A 37 -14.96 39.16 -28.27
CA GLY A 37 -15.03 37.77 -28.74
C GLY A 37 -13.68 37.05 -28.74
N VAL A 38 -12.62 37.75 -29.16
CA VAL A 38 -11.25 37.19 -29.21
C VAL A 38 -10.72 36.87 -27.82
N LYS A 39 -10.94 37.74 -26.82
CA LYS A 39 -10.52 37.51 -25.42
C LYS A 39 -11.30 36.36 -24.75
N GLN A 40 -12.55 36.14 -25.15
CA GLN A 40 -13.39 35.06 -24.64
C GLN A 40 -13.01 33.70 -25.25
N CYS A 41 -12.67 33.65 -26.54
CA CYS A 41 -12.10 32.46 -27.19
C CYS A 41 -10.70 32.12 -26.68
N LEU A 42 -9.84 33.11 -26.43
CA LEU A 42 -8.49 32.89 -25.83
C LEU A 42 -8.58 32.28 -24.42
N ARG A 43 -9.50 32.76 -23.57
CA ARG A 43 -9.72 32.20 -22.23
C ARG A 43 -10.29 30.78 -22.27
N ALA A 44 -11.24 30.50 -23.15
CA ALA A 44 -11.77 29.16 -23.34
C ALA A 44 -10.70 28.17 -23.85
N SER A 45 -9.85 28.61 -24.79
CA SER A 45 -8.75 27.79 -25.32
C SER A 45 -7.67 27.53 -24.28
N MET A 46 -7.41 28.48 -23.38
CA MET A 46 -6.45 28.32 -22.28
C MET A 46 -6.96 27.34 -21.20
N ILE A 47 -8.26 27.36 -20.89
CA ILE A 47 -8.89 26.42 -19.94
C ILE A 47 -8.91 25.00 -20.53
N ILE A 48 -9.25 24.85 -21.81
CA ILE A 48 -9.24 23.53 -22.49
C ILE A 48 -7.81 22.96 -22.56
N GLY A 49 -6.80 23.82 -22.81
CA GLY A 49 -5.39 23.42 -22.78
C GLY A 49 -4.92 22.95 -21.40
N VAL A 50 -5.35 23.64 -20.33
CA VAL A 50 -5.04 23.26 -18.94
C VAL A 50 -5.74 21.95 -18.55
N VAL A 51 -7.01 21.75 -18.95
CA VAL A 51 -7.75 20.51 -18.67
C VAL A 51 -7.15 19.29 -19.42
N MET A 52 -6.69 19.48 -20.65
CA MET A 52 -5.95 18.42 -21.37
C MET A 52 -4.57 18.14 -20.77
N ALA A 53 -3.86 19.15 -20.27
CA ALA A 53 -2.56 18.98 -19.61
C ALA A 53 -2.65 18.23 -18.27
N VAL A 54 -3.74 18.42 -17.51
CA VAL A 54 -3.99 17.70 -16.24
C VAL A 54 -4.36 16.22 -16.48
N SER A 55 -4.94 15.90 -17.65
CA SER A 55 -5.35 14.52 -17.99
C SER A 55 -4.17 13.59 -18.34
N ALA A 56 -2.98 14.15 -18.60
CA ALA A 56 -1.79 13.37 -18.98
C ALA A 56 -0.99 12.80 -17.79
N PHE A 57 -1.30 13.19 -16.55
CA PHE A 57 -0.54 12.80 -15.36
C PHE A 57 -1.05 11.51 -14.66
N GLY A 58 -1.98 10.78 -15.27
CA GLY A 58 -2.70 9.67 -14.62
C GLY A 58 -2.48 8.28 -15.18
N GLN A 59 -1.47 8.04 -16.03
CA GLN A 59 -1.16 6.68 -16.47
C GLN A 59 -0.38 5.98 -15.34
N ALA A 60 -1.09 5.26 -14.46
CA ALA A 60 -0.45 4.30 -13.57
C ALA A 60 0.34 3.33 -14.45
N ALA A 61 1.68 3.43 -14.44
CA ALA A 61 2.53 2.55 -15.22
C ALA A 61 2.22 1.10 -14.82
N LYS A 62 1.69 0.31 -15.75
CA LYS A 62 1.46 -1.12 -15.52
C LYS A 62 2.81 -1.74 -15.20
N VAL A 63 2.96 -2.25 -13.99
CA VAL A 63 4.16 -2.99 -13.58
C VAL A 63 4.25 -4.21 -14.47
N ASP A 64 5.33 -4.32 -15.23
CA ASP A 64 5.60 -5.51 -16.03
C ASP A 64 6.08 -6.64 -15.10
N VAL A 65 5.29 -7.71 -15.08
CA VAL A 65 5.43 -8.87 -14.21
C VAL A 65 5.67 -10.08 -15.10
N PRO A 66 6.72 -10.88 -14.84
CA PRO A 66 6.99 -12.08 -15.63
C PRO A 66 5.85 -13.09 -15.49
N LYS A 67 5.66 -13.95 -16.49
CA LYS A 67 4.63 -15.01 -16.40
C LYS A 67 5.04 -16.07 -15.38
N PHE A 68 4.07 -16.53 -14.58
CA PHE A 68 4.27 -17.67 -13.71
C PHE A 68 4.55 -18.94 -14.55
N ARG A 69 5.70 -19.57 -14.30
CA ARG A 69 6.19 -20.74 -15.06
C ARG A 69 6.72 -21.87 -14.18
N SER A 70 7.10 -21.55 -12.95
CA SER A 70 7.68 -22.48 -11.97
C SER A 70 7.51 -21.88 -10.57
N PRO A 71 7.51 -22.72 -9.51
CA PRO A 71 7.49 -22.23 -8.13
C PRO A 71 8.60 -21.24 -7.81
N VAL A 72 9.82 -21.44 -8.33
CA VAL A 72 10.94 -20.51 -8.19
C VAL A 72 11.16 -19.79 -9.51
N ILE A 73 11.19 -18.47 -9.46
CA ILE A 73 11.58 -17.60 -10.57
C ILE A 73 12.67 -16.67 -10.06
N ASP A 74 13.88 -16.82 -10.59
CA ASP A 74 15.02 -15.95 -10.29
C ASP A 74 15.36 -15.09 -11.50
N GLU A 75 14.97 -13.82 -11.47
CA GLU A 75 15.38 -12.83 -12.46
C GLU A 75 16.74 -12.20 -12.10
N ALA A 76 17.12 -12.18 -10.82
CA ALA A 76 18.38 -11.59 -10.37
C ALA A 76 19.59 -12.50 -10.61
N GLY A 77 19.39 -13.80 -10.83
CA GLY A 77 20.44 -14.78 -11.09
C GLY A 77 21.36 -15.03 -9.89
N ILE A 78 20.81 -14.94 -8.67
CA ILE A 78 21.56 -15.06 -7.41
C ILE A 78 21.27 -16.37 -6.65
N VAL A 79 20.31 -17.16 -7.13
CA VAL A 79 19.93 -18.44 -6.54
C VAL A 79 20.80 -19.54 -7.14
N ASP A 80 21.31 -20.42 -6.28
CA ASP A 80 22.05 -21.60 -6.70
C ASP A 80 21.15 -22.57 -7.47
N SER A 81 21.62 -23.09 -8.60
CA SER A 81 20.81 -23.93 -9.50
C SER A 81 20.37 -25.24 -8.85
N GLN A 82 21.19 -25.83 -7.97
CA GLN A 82 20.83 -27.05 -7.24
C GLN A 82 19.71 -26.77 -6.24
N LEU A 83 19.77 -25.62 -5.56
CA LEU A 83 18.70 -25.17 -4.69
C LEU A 83 17.42 -24.89 -5.47
N GLU A 84 17.50 -24.17 -6.59
CA GLU A 84 16.34 -23.86 -7.43
C GLU A 84 15.63 -25.14 -7.90
N MET A 85 16.36 -26.14 -8.40
CA MET A 85 15.81 -27.43 -8.77
C MET A 85 15.15 -28.15 -7.59
N SER A 86 15.81 -28.16 -6.42
CA SER A 86 15.28 -28.80 -5.22
C SER A 86 14.00 -28.13 -4.73
N LEU A 87 13.94 -26.80 -4.73
CA LEU A 87 12.76 -26.04 -4.32
C LEU A 87 11.62 -26.23 -5.32
N ASN A 88 11.88 -26.15 -6.62
CA ASN A 88 10.88 -26.39 -7.65
C ASN A 88 10.25 -27.78 -7.51
N SER A 89 11.07 -28.82 -7.32
CA SER A 89 10.57 -30.19 -7.13
C SER A 89 9.71 -30.33 -5.87
N GLU A 90 10.18 -29.83 -4.74
CA GLU A 90 9.48 -29.96 -3.47
C GLU A 90 8.18 -29.13 -3.42
N LEU A 91 8.20 -27.90 -3.91
CA LEU A 91 7.02 -27.02 -3.91
C LEU A 91 5.94 -27.53 -4.87
N ASN A 92 6.33 -28.08 -6.04
CA ASN A 92 5.38 -28.76 -6.92
C ASN A 92 4.78 -29.99 -6.25
N ARG A 93 5.60 -30.85 -5.62
CA ARG A 93 5.14 -32.03 -4.88
C ARG A 93 4.12 -31.65 -3.81
N ILE A 94 4.35 -30.57 -3.06
CA ILE A 94 3.44 -30.09 -2.02
C ILE A 94 2.11 -29.65 -2.62
N TYR A 95 2.15 -28.87 -3.71
CA TYR A 95 0.95 -28.39 -4.38
C TYR A 95 0.13 -29.54 -5.00
N GLU A 96 0.79 -30.50 -5.65
CA GLU A 96 0.17 -31.69 -6.23
C GLU A 96 -0.51 -32.57 -5.18
N ASN A 97 0.03 -32.61 -3.96
CA ASN A 97 -0.57 -33.32 -2.82
C ASN A 97 -1.69 -32.52 -2.13
N GLY A 98 -2.15 -31.42 -2.72
CA GLY A 98 -3.25 -30.60 -2.22
C GLY A 98 -2.86 -29.55 -1.18
N GLY A 99 -1.56 -29.32 -0.98
CA GLY A 99 -1.03 -28.26 -0.13
C GLY A 99 -1.18 -26.85 -0.74
N PRO A 100 -0.63 -25.82 -0.07
CA PRO A 100 -0.63 -24.45 -0.58
C PRO A 100 0.27 -24.31 -1.81
N GLN A 101 -0.08 -23.35 -2.68
CA GLN A 101 0.76 -22.98 -3.80
C GLN A 101 1.76 -21.92 -3.37
N ILE A 102 3.02 -22.30 -3.23
CA ILE A 102 4.09 -21.39 -2.80
C ILE A 102 4.93 -21.01 -4.01
N ALA A 103 5.11 -19.71 -4.23
CA ALA A 103 6.02 -19.17 -5.22
C ALA A 103 7.14 -18.37 -4.55
N VAL A 104 8.38 -18.56 -4.98
CA VAL A 104 9.55 -17.77 -4.62
C VAL A 104 9.91 -16.93 -5.84
N PHE A 105 9.80 -15.61 -5.70
CA PHE A 105 10.16 -14.69 -6.77
C PHE A 105 11.34 -13.82 -6.34
N VAL A 106 12.47 -13.97 -7.04
CA VAL A 106 13.64 -13.10 -6.87
C VAL A 106 13.63 -12.14 -8.04
N ALA A 107 13.02 -10.97 -7.84
CA ALA A 107 12.96 -9.90 -8.83
C ALA A 107 14.31 -9.18 -8.88
N GLU A 108 14.73 -8.66 -10.04
CA GLU A 108 15.93 -7.81 -10.10
C GLU A 108 15.77 -6.55 -9.25
N ASN A 109 14.62 -5.86 -9.36
CA ASN A 109 14.27 -4.67 -8.60
C ASN A 109 12.74 -4.45 -8.60
N LEU A 110 12.28 -3.47 -7.81
CA LEU A 110 10.86 -3.13 -7.66
C LEU A 110 10.33 -2.14 -8.71
N ARG A 111 11.15 -1.75 -9.70
CA ARG A 111 10.77 -0.86 -10.82
C ARG A 111 10.12 0.46 -10.36
N GLY A 112 10.62 1.01 -9.24
CA GLY A 112 10.12 2.26 -8.66
C GLY A 112 8.86 2.14 -7.80
N GLN A 113 8.34 0.92 -7.59
CA GLN A 113 7.18 0.64 -6.72
C GLN A 113 7.61 0.32 -5.28
N THR A 114 6.66 0.39 -4.34
CA THR A 114 6.88 -0.23 -3.03
C THR A 114 6.83 -1.76 -3.15
N ILE A 115 7.40 -2.48 -2.18
CA ILE A 115 7.39 -3.94 -2.23
C ILE A 115 5.98 -4.51 -2.08
N GLU A 116 5.10 -3.80 -1.36
CA GLU A 116 3.69 -4.11 -1.20
C GLU A 116 2.93 -3.95 -2.52
N GLN A 117 3.15 -2.84 -3.24
CA GLN A 117 2.51 -2.63 -4.54
C GLN A 117 2.98 -3.66 -5.57
N TYR A 118 4.28 -3.95 -5.57
CA TYR A 118 4.87 -4.92 -6.48
C TYR A 118 4.39 -6.35 -6.16
N SER A 119 4.32 -6.75 -4.88
CA SER A 119 3.82 -8.08 -4.49
C SER A 119 2.36 -8.28 -4.90
N ILE A 120 1.52 -7.26 -4.74
CA ILE A 120 0.11 -7.30 -5.16
C ILE A 120 0.01 -7.47 -6.67
N ALA A 121 0.75 -6.68 -7.45
CA ALA A 121 0.78 -6.83 -8.91
C ALA A 121 1.20 -8.25 -9.34
N VAL A 122 2.16 -8.85 -8.64
CA VAL A 122 2.62 -10.23 -8.91
C VAL A 122 1.52 -11.25 -8.60
N VAL A 123 0.91 -11.21 -7.42
CA VAL A 123 -0.14 -12.20 -7.06
C VAL A 123 -1.41 -12.04 -7.90
N ASP A 124 -1.75 -10.82 -8.33
CA ASP A 124 -2.88 -10.56 -9.21
C ASP A 124 -2.65 -11.14 -10.62
N GLU A 125 -1.45 -10.99 -11.17
CA GLU A 125 -1.08 -11.56 -12.46
C GLU A 125 -0.97 -13.09 -12.38
N TRP A 126 -0.34 -13.62 -11.32
CA TRP A 126 -0.06 -15.05 -11.19
C TRP A 126 -1.24 -15.86 -10.68
N LYS A 127 -2.19 -15.22 -10.00
CA LYS A 127 -3.38 -15.85 -9.41
C LYS A 127 -3.03 -17.07 -8.57
N LEU A 128 -2.07 -16.91 -7.67
CA LEU A 128 -1.57 -17.99 -6.83
C LEU A 128 -2.66 -18.58 -5.94
N GLY A 129 -2.59 -19.89 -5.72
CA GLY A 129 -3.53 -20.64 -4.90
C GLY A 129 -4.58 -21.37 -5.72
N SER A 130 -5.19 -22.37 -5.11
CA SER A 130 -6.29 -23.12 -5.70
C SER A 130 -7.59 -22.32 -5.62
N LYS A 131 -8.39 -22.40 -6.68
CA LYS A 131 -9.71 -21.75 -6.76
C LYS A 131 -10.57 -22.11 -5.55
N GLY A 132 -11.01 -21.08 -4.81
CA GLY A 132 -11.89 -21.22 -3.65
C GLY A 132 -11.19 -21.66 -2.36
N LYS A 133 -9.89 -21.97 -2.39
CA LYS A 133 -9.08 -22.22 -1.17
C LYS A 133 -8.26 -21.01 -0.77
N ASP A 134 -7.92 -20.13 -1.70
CA ASP A 134 -7.12 -18.92 -1.45
C ASP A 134 -5.81 -19.23 -0.69
N ASN A 135 -5.20 -20.37 -1.02
CA ASN A 135 -4.04 -20.95 -0.34
C ASN A 135 -2.72 -20.69 -1.07
N GLY A 136 -2.59 -19.50 -1.67
CA GLY A 136 -1.37 -19.07 -2.33
C GLY A 136 -0.43 -18.36 -1.34
N ILE A 137 0.88 -18.50 -1.55
CA ILE A 137 1.92 -17.75 -0.84
C ILE A 137 2.92 -17.24 -1.87
N LEU A 138 3.23 -15.95 -1.83
CA LEU A 138 4.35 -15.36 -2.58
C LEU A 138 5.45 -14.97 -1.59
N PHE A 139 6.65 -15.51 -1.80
CA PHE A 139 7.87 -15.06 -1.14
C PHE A 139 8.70 -14.25 -2.13
N LEU A 140 8.56 -12.92 -2.04
CA LEU A 140 9.17 -11.96 -2.95
C LEU A 140 10.47 -11.41 -2.35
N ILE A 141 11.54 -11.43 -3.12
CA ILE A 141 12.86 -10.91 -2.79
C ILE A 141 13.27 -9.91 -3.89
N ALA A 142 13.66 -8.71 -3.49
CA ALA A 142 14.22 -7.68 -4.37
C ALA A 142 15.61 -7.29 -3.82
N PRO A 143 16.70 -7.93 -4.31
CA PRO A 143 18.02 -7.79 -3.74
C PRO A 143 18.62 -6.39 -3.98
N ASN A 144 18.36 -5.78 -5.14
CA ASN A 144 18.84 -4.42 -5.43
C ASN A 144 18.15 -3.34 -4.58
N ASP A 145 16.90 -3.59 -4.18
CA ASP A 145 16.16 -2.72 -3.25
C ASP A 145 16.42 -3.07 -1.78
N ARG A 146 17.10 -4.19 -1.52
CA ARG A 146 17.26 -4.82 -0.21
C ARG A 146 15.95 -4.97 0.56
N LYS A 147 14.91 -5.44 -0.15
CA LYS A 147 13.57 -5.67 0.42
C LYS A 147 13.12 -7.11 0.19
N VAL A 148 12.35 -7.61 1.14
CA VAL A 148 11.74 -8.93 1.11
C VAL A 148 10.32 -8.85 1.65
N ARG A 149 9.40 -9.64 1.08
CA ARG A 149 8.02 -9.72 1.52
C ARG A 149 7.49 -11.15 1.38
N ILE A 150 6.70 -11.57 2.35
CA ILE A 150 5.85 -12.76 2.26
C ILE A 150 4.42 -12.24 2.16
N GLU A 151 3.75 -12.53 1.03
CA GLU A 151 2.33 -12.27 0.81
C GLU A 151 1.56 -13.59 1.00
N VAL A 152 0.48 -13.55 1.75
CA VAL A 152 -0.26 -14.75 2.18
C VAL A 152 -1.71 -14.63 1.73
N GLY A 153 -2.22 -15.68 1.09
CA GLY A 153 -3.62 -15.78 0.73
C GLY A 153 -4.51 -16.00 1.95
N ARG A 154 -5.75 -15.51 1.89
CA ARG A 154 -6.73 -15.52 2.98
C ARG A 154 -6.96 -16.91 3.59
N GLY A 155 -6.85 -17.97 2.77
CA GLY A 155 -7.03 -19.34 3.23
C GLY A 155 -5.96 -19.83 4.19
N LEU A 156 -4.85 -19.11 4.31
CA LEU A 156 -3.70 -19.48 5.15
C LEU A 156 -3.43 -18.50 6.28
N GLU A 157 -4.16 -17.37 6.37
CA GLU A 157 -3.94 -16.33 7.40
C GLU A 157 -4.06 -16.88 8.83
N GLY A 158 -4.85 -17.95 9.04
CA GLY A 158 -4.98 -18.62 10.34
C GLY A 158 -3.71 -19.36 10.80
N ASP A 159 -2.96 -19.97 9.87
CA ASP A 159 -1.71 -20.67 10.19
C ASP A 159 -0.48 -19.77 10.00
N LEU A 160 -0.48 -18.95 8.95
CA LEU A 160 0.60 -18.05 8.55
C LEU A 160 0.16 -16.58 8.67
N THR A 161 0.00 -16.13 9.91
CA THR A 161 -0.32 -14.73 10.23
C THR A 161 0.79 -13.75 9.81
N ASP A 162 0.48 -12.46 9.71
CA ASP A 162 1.45 -11.38 9.52
C ASP A 162 2.59 -11.43 10.54
N LEU A 163 2.26 -11.68 11.81
CA LEU A 163 3.25 -11.80 12.90
C LEU A 163 4.16 -13.02 12.69
N ALA A 164 3.61 -14.16 12.25
CA ALA A 164 4.40 -15.34 11.94
C ALA A 164 5.31 -15.10 10.74
N SER A 165 4.78 -14.52 9.66
CA SER A 165 5.54 -14.12 8.47
C SER A 165 6.67 -13.14 8.82
N LYS A 166 6.39 -12.15 9.67
CA LYS A 166 7.39 -11.19 10.14
C LYS A 166 8.51 -11.86 10.92
N ARG A 167 8.16 -12.79 11.83
CA ARG A 167 9.15 -13.59 12.58
C ARG A 167 9.99 -14.46 11.66
N ILE A 168 9.42 -15.01 10.60
CA ILE A 168 10.17 -15.81 9.63
C ILE A 168 11.22 -14.92 8.95
N ILE A 169 10.79 -13.77 8.43
CA ILE A 169 11.67 -12.79 7.79
C ILE A 169 12.81 -12.37 8.72
N ASP A 170 12.48 -11.92 9.93
CA ASP A 170 13.46 -11.33 10.84
C ASP A 170 14.44 -12.36 11.42
N ASN A 171 13.99 -13.58 11.71
CA ASN A 171 14.83 -14.57 12.40
C ASN A 171 15.64 -15.45 11.46
N TYR A 172 15.12 -15.73 10.26
CA TYR A 172 15.68 -16.73 9.36
C TYR A 172 16.15 -16.16 8.03
N VAL A 173 15.48 -15.13 7.50
CA VAL A 173 15.77 -14.60 6.16
C VAL A 173 16.77 -13.46 6.22
N LEU A 174 16.43 -12.35 6.88
CA LEU A 174 17.26 -11.14 6.93
C LEU A 174 18.69 -11.41 7.42
N PRO A 175 18.94 -12.23 8.46
CA PRO A 175 20.32 -12.48 8.90
C PRO A 175 21.20 -13.15 7.84
N GLN A 176 20.61 -13.93 6.93
CA GLN A 176 21.36 -14.54 5.82
C GLN A 176 21.55 -13.55 4.68
N PHE A 177 20.55 -12.74 4.37
CA PHE A 177 20.62 -11.73 3.32
C PHE A 177 21.64 -10.63 3.66
N SER A 178 21.66 -10.15 4.91
CA SER A 178 22.71 -9.24 5.40
C SER A 178 24.13 -9.84 5.29
N ALA A 179 24.25 -11.16 5.31
CA ALA A 179 25.52 -11.87 5.15
C ALA A 179 25.84 -12.25 3.68
N GLY A 180 25.02 -11.80 2.72
CA GLY A 180 25.16 -12.15 1.30
C GLY A 180 24.80 -13.61 0.95
N LYS A 181 24.21 -14.36 1.89
CA LYS A 181 23.87 -15.78 1.73
C LYS A 181 22.42 -15.95 1.26
N PHE A 182 22.11 -15.48 0.06
CA PHE A 182 20.75 -15.45 -0.48
C PHE A 182 20.11 -16.82 -0.60
N SER A 183 20.77 -17.79 -1.24
CA SER A 183 20.28 -19.17 -1.37
C SER A 183 19.92 -19.78 0.00
N LEU A 184 20.77 -19.57 1.01
CA LEU A 184 20.53 -20.09 2.35
C LEU A 184 19.33 -19.39 3.03
N GLY A 185 19.22 -18.07 2.88
CA GLY A 185 18.09 -17.29 3.40
C GLY A 185 16.76 -17.70 2.75
N ILE A 186 16.76 -17.97 1.44
CA ILE A 186 15.59 -18.45 0.71
C ILE A 186 15.20 -19.85 1.19
N GLN A 187 16.15 -20.78 1.25
CA GLN A 187 15.91 -22.14 1.76
C GLN A 187 15.31 -22.12 3.17
N TYR A 188 15.88 -21.31 4.06
CA TYR A 188 15.40 -21.17 5.43
C TYR A 188 14.02 -20.50 5.51
N GLY A 189 13.77 -19.48 4.69
CA GLY A 189 12.47 -18.83 4.57
C GLY A 189 11.39 -19.83 4.16
N VAL A 190 11.60 -20.57 3.07
CA VAL A 190 10.65 -21.58 2.57
C VAL A 190 10.43 -22.69 3.60
N ALA A 191 11.49 -23.24 4.19
CA ALA A 191 11.36 -24.29 5.19
C ALA A 191 10.60 -23.80 6.45
N ALA A 192 10.81 -22.55 6.87
CA ALA A 192 10.09 -21.96 7.99
C ALA A 192 8.62 -21.67 7.67
N ILE A 193 8.31 -21.23 6.45
CA ILE A 193 6.93 -21.05 5.96
C ILE A 193 6.20 -22.39 6.00
N LEU A 194 6.78 -23.44 5.40
CA LEU A 194 6.19 -24.78 5.39
C LEU A 194 5.96 -25.33 6.79
N LYS A 195 6.95 -25.17 7.68
CA LYS A 195 6.83 -25.56 9.07
C LYS A 195 5.70 -24.81 9.79
N GLN A 196 5.59 -23.50 9.58
CA GLN A 196 4.54 -22.67 10.19
C GLN A 196 3.14 -23.08 9.68
N ALA A 197 3.04 -23.42 8.39
CA ALA A 197 1.84 -23.96 7.76
C ALA A 197 1.60 -25.45 8.06
N LYS A 198 2.40 -26.08 8.93
CA LYS A 198 2.31 -27.49 9.35
C LYS A 198 2.37 -28.48 8.18
N ILE A 199 3.19 -28.19 7.18
CA ILE A 199 3.40 -29.03 6.00
C ILE A 199 4.71 -29.78 6.16
N ASP A 200 4.64 -31.10 5.96
CA ASP A 200 5.83 -31.95 5.96
C ASP A 200 6.70 -31.66 4.74
N THR A 201 7.98 -31.36 5.01
CA THR A 201 8.95 -31.06 3.98
C THR A 201 10.28 -31.77 4.21
N SER A 202 10.94 -32.12 3.11
CA SER A 202 12.31 -32.65 3.11
C SER A 202 13.38 -31.55 3.24
N LEU A 203 12.98 -30.28 3.16
CA LEU A 203 13.91 -29.15 3.25
C LEU A 203 14.55 -29.06 4.63
N LYS A 204 15.85 -28.77 4.64
CA LYS A 204 16.61 -28.58 5.88
C LYS A 204 16.08 -27.35 6.62
N ALA A 205 15.40 -27.60 7.74
CA ALA A 205 14.87 -26.54 8.58
C ALA A 205 16.01 -25.64 9.10
N PRO A 206 15.77 -24.32 9.24
CA PRO A 206 16.75 -23.44 9.84
C PRO A 206 17.03 -23.87 11.29
N PRO A 207 18.26 -23.62 11.79
CA PRO A 207 18.56 -23.82 13.20
C PRO A 207 17.55 -23.01 14.03
N THR A 208 16.95 -23.66 15.03
CA THR A 208 15.95 -23.04 15.89
C THR A 208 16.60 -21.91 16.68
N LYS A 209 16.47 -20.66 16.20
CA LYS A 209 16.67 -19.53 17.08
C LYS A 209 15.57 -19.57 18.12
N LYS A 210 15.93 -19.85 19.37
CA LYS A 210 15.07 -19.48 20.50
C LYS A 210 14.77 -18.01 20.30
N SER A 211 13.49 -17.69 20.06
CA SER A 211 13.02 -16.32 20.11
C SER A 211 13.63 -15.71 21.37
N ARG A 212 14.57 -14.78 21.20
CA ARG A 212 14.87 -13.84 22.28
C ARG A 212 13.60 -13.01 22.35
N SER A 213 12.61 -13.56 23.07
CA SER A 213 11.45 -12.83 23.56
C SER A 213 11.97 -11.48 23.96
N GLY A 214 11.46 -10.44 23.29
CA GLY A 214 11.95 -9.08 23.40
C GLY A 214 12.30 -8.80 24.85
N SER A 215 13.60 -8.72 25.11
CA SER A 215 14.18 -8.01 26.23
C SER A 215 13.36 -8.00 27.51
N LYS A 216 13.47 -9.05 28.33
CA LYS A 216 13.16 -8.96 29.77
C LYS A 216 13.81 -7.74 30.44
N TRP A 217 14.88 -7.20 29.84
CA TRP A 217 15.51 -5.95 30.27
C TRP A 217 14.66 -4.70 29.98
N ILE A 218 13.83 -4.65 28.93
CA ILE A 218 12.89 -3.54 28.69
C ILE A 218 11.71 -3.62 29.68
N GLU A 219 11.15 -4.81 29.91
CA GLU A 219 10.16 -5.01 30.98
C GLU A 219 10.75 -4.68 32.36
N ALA A 220 12.00 -5.08 32.63
CA ALA A 220 12.70 -4.72 33.86
C ALA A 220 12.97 -3.22 33.96
N LEU A 221 13.29 -2.53 32.86
CA LEU A 221 13.47 -1.07 32.86
C LEU A 221 12.14 -0.33 33.08
N ILE A 222 11.04 -0.80 32.50
CA ILE A 222 9.70 -0.25 32.73
C ILE A 222 9.29 -0.46 34.19
N LEU A 223 9.48 -1.67 34.74
CA LEU A 223 9.22 -1.98 36.15
C LEU A 223 10.15 -1.20 37.09
N LEU A 224 11.45 -1.06 36.77
CA LEU A 224 12.40 -0.27 37.55
C LEU A 224 12.00 1.21 37.54
N THR A 225 11.56 1.75 36.41
CA THR A 225 11.09 3.14 36.32
C THR A 225 9.84 3.35 37.17
N LEU A 226 8.90 2.40 37.16
CA LEU A 226 7.71 2.46 38.02
C LEU A 226 8.04 2.25 39.51
N PHE A 227 9.04 1.42 39.85
CA PHE A 227 9.32 1.06 41.25
C PHE A 227 10.35 1.98 41.92
N VAL A 228 11.19 2.69 41.15
CA VAL A 228 12.22 3.60 41.67
C VAL A 228 11.85 5.06 41.43
N LEU A 229 11.42 5.42 40.22
CA LEU A 229 11.18 6.82 39.86
C LEU A 229 9.86 7.35 40.47
N PHE A 230 8.80 6.53 40.45
CA PHE A 230 7.48 6.91 41.00
C PHE A 230 7.50 7.20 42.52
N PRO A 231 8.11 6.36 43.40
CA PRO A 231 8.24 6.71 44.81
C PRO A 231 9.23 7.86 45.05
N LEU A 232 10.29 8.00 44.25
CA LEU A 232 11.25 9.10 44.39
C LEU A 232 10.63 10.47 44.08
N LEU A 233 9.78 10.58 43.05
CA LEU A 233 9.02 11.80 42.76
C LEU A 233 7.93 12.08 43.80
N SER A 234 7.28 11.05 44.34
CA SER A 234 6.30 11.18 45.45
C SER A 234 6.96 11.62 46.76
N LEU A 235 8.19 11.16 47.03
CA LEU A 235 8.99 11.56 48.18
C LEU A 235 9.54 12.99 48.04
N LEU A 236 9.89 13.41 46.82
CA LEU A 236 10.37 14.77 46.54
C LEU A 236 9.22 15.80 46.60
N GLY A 237 8.01 15.43 46.17
CA GLY A 237 6.79 16.25 46.33
C GLY A 237 6.38 16.45 47.80
N THR A 238 6.63 15.47 48.66
CA THR A 238 6.37 15.59 50.11
C THR A 238 7.47 16.35 50.86
N PHE A 239 8.69 16.39 50.35
CA PHE A 239 9.81 17.17 50.92
C PHE A 239 9.81 18.65 50.50
N LEU A 240 9.39 18.99 49.28
CA LEU A 240 9.31 20.38 48.80
C LEU A 240 7.95 21.04 49.09
N GLY A 241 6.92 20.26 49.42
CA GLY A 241 5.57 20.77 49.75
C GLY A 241 5.35 21.17 51.22
N ARG A 242 6.36 21.01 52.10
CA ARG A 242 6.20 21.23 53.54
C ARG A 242 6.78 22.56 54.01
N ARG A 243 6.34 23.65 53.40
CA ARG A 243 6.53 25.01 53.94
C ARG A 243 5.31 25.88 53.62
N GLY A 244 4.29 25.83 54.47
CA GLY A 244 3.33 26.93 54.62
C GLY A 244 1.88 26.54 54.93
N GLY A 245 1.46 26.80 56.19
CA GLY A 245 0.06 27.03 56.60
C GLY A 245 -0.77 25.76 56.86
N GLY A 246 -1.37 25.49 58.02
CA GLY A 246 -1.82 26.38 59.08
C GLY A 246 -3.35 26.51 59.03
N GLY A 247 -4.06 25.77 59.88
CA GLY A 247 -5.36 26.20 60.43
C GLY A 247 -6.64 25.46 60.01
N ARG A 248 -7.32 24.92 61.05
CA ARG A 248 -8.79 24.84 61.26
C ARG A 248 -9.63 24.28 60.10
N GLY A 249 -10.22 23.09 60.15
CA GLY A 249 -11.04 22.52 61.22
C GLY A 249 -12.52 22.75 60.92
N VAL A 250 -13.25 21.73 60.46
CA VAL A 250 -14.70 21.56 60.65
C VAL A 250 -15.03 20.06 60.60
N TYR A 251 -15.66 19.58 61.68
CA TYR A 251 -16.29 18.27 61.81
C TYR A 251 -17.58 18.20 60.97
N ARG A 252 -17.75 17.11 60.18
CA ARG A 252 -19.06 16.57 59.75
C ARG A 252 -18.81 15.11 59.35
N SER A 253 -18.95 14.15 60.25
CA SER A 253 -20.19 13.40 60.53
C SER A 253 -20.84 12.79 59.29
N GLY A 254 -20.79 11.45 59.23
CA GLY A 254 -21.78 10.60 58.56
C GLY A 254 -21.46 10.22 57.11
N GLY A 255 -21.49 8.92 56.82
CA GLY A 255 -21.73 8.45 55.44
C GLY A 255 -20.96 7.22 55.02
N ASN A 256 -21.41 6.06 55.51
CA ASN A 256 -21.16 4.78 54.88
C ASN A 256 -21.84 4.76 53.49
N TRP A 257 -21.08 4.71 52.40
CA TRP A 257 -21.59 4.30 51.08
C TRP A 257 -20.54 3.50 50.32
N HIS A 258 -20.76 2.19 50.27
CA HIS A 258 -20.30 1.38 49.15
C HIS A 258 -20.99 1.89 47.87
N ARG A 259 -20.29 1.80 46.73
CA ARG A 259 -20.77 1.75 45.32
C ARG A 259 -20.31 2.92 44.43
N GLY A 260 -19.64 2.56 43.31
CA GLY A 260 -19.19 3.44 42.21
C GLY A 260 -17.66 3.50 42.15
N THR A 261 -16.89 2.82 41.29
CA THR A 261 -17.03 2.63 39.83
C THR A 261 -17.63 3.85 39.14
N GLY A 262 -16.83 4.91 39.04
CA GLY A 262 -17.02 6.05 38.15
C GLY A 262 -15.72 6.84 38.10
N LEU A 263 -14.93 6.76 37.03
CA LEU A 263 -15.00 7.65 35.87
C LEU A 263 -14.64 9.11 36.20
N GLY A 264 -13.39 9.43 35.89
CA GLY A 264 -12.85 10.76 35.61
C GLY A 264 -11.41 10.51 35.16
N GLY A 265 -10.95 10.81 33.96
CA GLY A 265 -11.40 11.79 32.99
C GLY A 265 -10.10 12.35 32.42
N PHE A 266 -9.56 11.74 31.37
CA PHE A 266 -8.47 12.31 30.58
C PHE A 266 -9.00 12.53 29.17
N GLY A 267 -9.46 13.76 28.96
CA GLY A 267 -9.63 14.34 27.63
C GLY A 267 -8.29 14.77 27.06
N GLY A 268 -8.22 14.72 25.73
CA GLY A 268 -7.08 15.11 24.88
C GLY A 268 -7.00 14.11 23.73
N GLY A 269 -7.42 14.39 22.50
CA GLY A 269 -7.55 15.65 21.80
C GLY A 269 -6.53 15.69 20.66
N GLY A 270 -7.00 15.47 19.43
CA GLY A 270 -6.32 15.92 18.21
C GLY A 270 -5.52 14.87 17.44
N GLY A 271 -5.97 14.55 16.23
CA GLY A 271 -5.21 13.77 15.26
C GLY A 271 -6.06 13.19 14.13
N GLY A 272 -6.87 14.03 13.48
CA GLY A 272 -7.59 13.63 12.28
C GLY A 272 -6.63 13.48 11.11
N PHE A 273 -6.54 12.27 10.55
CA PHE A 273 -6.07 12.06 9.19
C PHE A 273 -7.25 11.59 8.35
N GLY A 274 -7.94 12.58 7.79
CA GLY A 274 -8.79 12.41 6.63
C GLY A 274 -7.93 12.38 5.38
N GLY A 275 -8.05 11.28 4.65
CA GLY A 275 -7.56 11.10 3.28
C GLY A 275 -8.10 9.74 2.87
N GLY A 276 -9.23 9.64 2.19
CA GLY A 276 -9.42 10.15 0.84
C GLY A 276 -9.72 8.91 0.02
N GLY A 277 -11.00 8.67 -0.25
CA GLY A 277 -11.46 7.48 -0.94
C GLY A 277 -10.89 7.35 -2.34
N GLY A 278 -10.50 6.13 -2.69
CA GLY A 278 -10.31 5.68 -4.06
C GLY A 278 -10.96 4.30 -4.16
N GLY A 279 -12.16 4.27 -4.76
CA GLY A 279 -12.81 3.02 -5.10
C GLY A 279 -12.03 2.35 -6.23
N PHE A 280 -11.54 1.14 -5.96
CA PHE A 280 -11.03 0.28 -7.02
C PHE A 280 -12.18 -0.59 -7.52
N GLY A 281 -12.57 -0.28 -8.76
CA GLY A 281 -13.54 -1.04 -9.54
C GLY A 281 -13.11 -2.48 -9.72
N GLY A 282 -14.10 -3.36 -9.72
CA GLY A 282 -13.94 -4.81 -9.73
C GLY A 282 -13.17 -5.32 -10.94
N GLY A 283 -12.19 -6.18 -10.64
CA GLY A 283 -11.70 -7.25 -11.51
C GLY A 283 -11.79 -8.54 -10.70
N GLY A 284 -12.67 -9.46 -11.12
CA GLY A 284 -12.99 -10.65 -10.34
C GLY A 284 -11.82 -11.63 -10.19
N GLY A 285 -11.58 -12.04 -8.94
CA GLY A 285 -11.10 -13.39 -8.59
C GLY A 285 -9.64 -13.50 -8.16
N GLY A 286 -9.38 -13.51 -6.85
CA GLY A 286 -8.10 -13.93 -6.29
C GLY A 286 -8.01 -13.67 -4.78
N GLY A 287 -7.56 -14.67 -4.02
CA GLY A 287 -7.68 -14.76 -2.57
C GLY A 287 -6.72 -13.96 -1.70
N PHE A 288 -6.16 -12.85 -2.17
CA PHE A 288 -5.17 -12.07 -1.41
C PHE A 288 -5.79 -10.76 -0.93
N SER A 289 -5.66 -10.48 0.37
CA SER A 289 -6.22 -9.29 1.04
C SER A 289 -5.19 -8.19 1.29
N GLY A 290 -3.90 -8.43 0.96
CA GLY A 290 -2.77 -7.65 1.46
C GLY A 290 -2.08 -8.24 2.69
N GLY A 291 -2.51 -9.43 3.15
CA GLY A 291 -1.93 -10.15 4.29
C GLY A 291 -0.47 -10.55 4.06
N GLY A 292 0.35 -10.45 5.11
CA GLY A 292 1.76 -10.78 5.04
C GLY A 292 2.69 -9.88 5.85
N ALA A 293 3.98 -9.96 5.56
CA ALA A 293 5.00 -9.13 6.22
C ALA A 293 6.13 -8.76 5.27
N SER A 294 6.68 -7.56 5.43
CA SER A 294 7.88 -7.10 4.74
C SER A 294 9.07 -6.86 5.68
N GLY A 295 10.26 -6.79 5.09
CA GLY A 295 11.52 -6.50 5.76
C GLY A 295 12.56 -5.96 4.79
N GLY A 296 13.64 -5.40 5.33
CA GLY A 296 14.79 -4.97 4.56
C GLY A 296 16.10 -5.19 5.33
N TRP A 297 17.21 -5.20 4.60
CA TRP A 297 18.55 -5.48 5.15
C TRP A 297 19.64 -4.53 4.63
#